data_AF-A0A4Q4N894-F1
#
_entry.id   AF-A0A4Q4N894-F1
#
_cell.length_a   1.000
_cell.length_b   1.000
_cell.length_c   1.000
_cell.angle_alpha   90.00
_cell.angle_beta   90.00
_cell.angle_gamma   90.00
#
_symmetry.space_group_name_H-M   'P 1'
#
loop_
_entity.id
_entity.type
_entity.pdbx_description
1 polymer ?
#
loop_
_entity_poly.entity_id
_entity_poly.type
_entity_poly.pdbx_seq_one_letter_code
_entity_poly.pdbx_strand_id
1 'polypeptide(L)'
;MTFNCSTVPETTNTDAGVAGAGTLLSFIITNMLSILLSAAIILLGLRKSTSAPISRKLLQSFSDQQILTGIGIQSVGLAKMKTMVPYHFFIIWLLSLLSTATNLATLLALVNDFKRDWVLRWIRQLLMLINMFLGILSGIFILQTVMKNMEPRLPIACVWQVESKGTSSNAALSIAGTIAVIAGQVLTFGFATWYLHNRSNPKWLKTVQVIGLFACLAMGVGATIRVVLESQAFGTPPKSVHLVGPSEGNWSFGQLLPLLLLALPVISTIEIARGEELKPKSRVDDDTVPLFVRGNDMEFQPNPLVGSATNLFRK
;
A
#
# COMPACT_ATOMS: atom_id res chain seq x y z
N MET A 1 -13.50 20.69 21.97
CA MET A 1 -13.93 21.77 21.06
C MET A 1 -15.34 21.47 20.60
N THR A 2 -16.24 22.44 20.72
CA THR A 2 -17.58 22.39 20.13
C THR A 2 -17.47 22.44 18.61
N PHE A 3 -18.07 21.46 17.95
CA PHE A 3 -18.13 21.38 16.49
C PHE A 3 -19.02 22.52 15.98
N ASN A 4 -18.45 23.49 15.27
CA ASN A 4 -19.15 24.66 14.73
C ASN A 4 -18.77 24.84 13.25
N CYS A 5 -19.78 24.91 12.39
CA CYS A 5 -19.64 25.06 10.94
C CYS A 5 -20.09 26.44 10.43
N SER A 6 -20.63 27.28 11.30
CA SER A 6 -21.14 28.62 10.96
C SER A 6 -20.05 29.68 10.99
N THR A 7 -19.02 29.49 11.81
CA THR A 7 -17.89 30.41 11.96
C THR A 7 -16.60 29.80 11.43
N VAL A 8 -16.00 30.45 10.43
CA VAL A 8 -14.74 30.02 9.84
C VAL A 8 -13.59 30.43 10.78
N PRO A 9 -12.73 29.50 11.22
CA PRO A 9 -11.55 29.84 11.99
C PRO A 9 -10.59 30.73 11.20
N GLU A 10 -9.94 31.69 11.85
CA GLU A 10 -8.94 32.55 11.20
C GLU A 10 -7.66 31.78 10.81
N THR A 11 -7.33 30.76 11.59
CA THR A 11 -6.11 29.95 11.47
C THR A 11 -6.40 28.46 11.62
N THR A 12 -5.51 27.64 11.06
CA THR A 12 -5.58 26.17 11.12
C THR A 12 -4.35 25.63 11.82
N ASN A 13 -4.51 24.72 12.77
CA ASN A 13 -3.34 24.09 13.42
C ASN A 13 -2.67 23.08 12.50
N THR A 14 -1.34 22.99 12.55
CA THR A 14 -0.58 21.93 11.87
C THR A 14 -0.83 20.56 12.50
N ASP A 15 -0.82 19.47 11.70
CA ASP A 15 -0.91 18.08 12.18
C ASP A 15 0.25 17.25 11.60
N ALA A 16 1.39 17.39 12.28
CA ALA A 16 2.64 16.75 11.92
C ALA A 16 2.61 15.21 12.05
N GLY A 17 1.60 14.62 12.71
CA GLY A 17 1.43 13.18 12.74
C GLY A 17 0.92 12.62 11.41
N VAL A 18 0.14 13.42 10.68
CA VAL A 18 -0.48 13.03 9.41
C VAL A 18 0.28 13.55 8.20
N ALA A 19 0.58 14.86 8.18
CA ALA A 19 1.26 15.52 7.07
C ALA A 19 2.76 15.75 7.33
N GLY A 20 3.30 15.11 8.37
CA GLY A 20 4.69 15.23 8.74
C GLY A 20 5.67 14.63 7.73
N ALA A 21 6.84 15.25 7.60
CA ALA A 21 7.88 14.82 6.66
C ALA A 21 8.21 13.32 6.75
N GLY A 22 8.39 12.79 7.96
CA GLY A 22 8.73 11.38 8.15
C GLY A 22 7.60 10.40 7.80
N THR A 23 6.34 10.74 8.11
CA THR A 23 5.16 9.94 7.70
C THR A 23 5.05 9.89 6.18
N LEU A 24 5.14 11.05 5.52
CA LEU A 24 5.08 11.15 4.06
C LEU A 24 6.23 10.38 3.39
N LEU A 25 7.46 10.58 3.88
CA LEU A 25 8.65 9.95 3.33
C LEU A 25 8.58 8.42 3.48
N SER A 26 8.07 7.91 4.60
CA SER A 26 7.90 6.46 4.81
C SER A 26 6.99 5.83 3.76
N PHE A 27 5.84 6.45 3.47
CA PHE A 27 4.92 5.98 2.43
C PHE A 27 5.55 6.04 1.03
N ILE A 28 6.27 7.13 0.72
CA ILE A 28 6.91 7.34 -0.58
C ILE A 28 8.04 6.32 -0.80
N ILE A 29 8.94 6.16 0.17
CA ILE A 29 10.06 5.20 0.09
C ILE A 29 9.51 3.78 -0.07
N THR A 30 8.54 3.39 0.76
CA THR A 30 7.93 2.05 0.70
C THR A 30 7.30 1.79 -0.66
N ASN A 31 6.58 2.76 -1.23
CA ASN A 31 5.97 2.63 -2.54
C ASN A 31 7.01 2.47 -3.66
N MET A 32 8.04 3.32 -3.68
CA MET A 32 9.09 3.26 -4.70
C MET A 32 9.89 1.97 -4.61
N LEU A 33 10.31 1.56 -3.41
CA LEU A 33 11.01 0.29 -3.20
C LEU A 33 10.14 -0.90 -3.61
N SER A 34 8.85 -0.90 -3.25
CA SER A 34 7.95 -2.00 -3.61
C SER A 34 7.74 -2.12 -5.11
N ILE A 35 7.60 -0.99 -5.83
CA ILE A 35 7.48 -0.99 -7.29
C ILE A 35 8.79 -1.47 -7.93
N LEU A 36 9.95 -1.02 -7.45
CA LEU A 36 11.26 -1.46 -7.96
C LEU A 36 11.50 -2.97 -7.73
N LEU A 37 11.19 -3.47 -6.54
CA LEU A 37 11.28 -4.90 -6.23
C LEU A 37 10.30 -5.72 -7.07
N SER A 38 9.07 -5.23 -7.25
CA SER A 38 8.07 -5.87 -8.12
C SER A 38 8.57 -5.93 -9.56
N ALA A 39 9.13 -4.84 -10.08
CA ALA A 39 9.72 -4.77 -11.41
C ALA A 39 10.87 -5.77 -11.57
N ALA A 40 11.79 -5.82 -10.61
CA ALA A 40 12.92 -6.75 -10.61
C ALA A 40 12.45 -8.21 -10.64
N ILE A 41 11.48 -8.58 -9.78
CA ILE A 41 10.93 -9.95 -9.73
C ILE A 41 10.24 -10.32 -11.05
N ILE A 42 9.44 -9.42 -11.62
CA ILE A 42 8.74 -9.65 -12.89
C ILE A 42 9.76 -9.81 -14.03
N LEU A 43 10.76 -8.94 -14.12
CA LEU A 43 11.82 -9.01 -15.15
C LEU A 43 12.65 -10.30 -15.05
N LEU A 44 13.01 -10.73 -13.84
CA LEU A 44 13.71 -12.01 -13.62
C LEU A 44 12.84 -13.20 -14.06
N GLY A 45 11.54 -13.17 -13.76
CA GLY A 45 10.56 -14.16 -14.22
C GLY A 45 10.34 -14.18 -15.74
N LEU A 46 10.59 -13.07 -16.44
CA LEU A 46 10.62 -13.03 -17.90
C LEU A 46 11.89 -13.70 -18.46
N ARG A 47 13.04 -13.49 -17.82
CA ARG A 47 14.35 -14.00 -18.25
C ARG A 47 14.58 -15.49 -17.95
N LYS A 48 13.59 -16.21 -17.39
CA LYS A 48 13.73 -17.59 -16.86
C LYS A 48 14.88 -17.73 -15.84
N SER A 49 15.28 -16.62 -15.22
CA SER A 49 16.38 -16.60 -14.25
C SER A 49 15.88 -17.01 -12.87
N THR A 50 16.80 -17.54 -12.08
CA THR A 50 16.66 -18.02 -10.69
C THR A 50 15.74 -17.17 -9.82
N SER A 51 15.05 -17.87 -8.89
CA SER A 51 14.19 -17.29 -7.85
C SER A 51 14.94 -16.21 -7.05
N ALA A 52 14.24 -15.09 -6.78
CA ALA A 52 14.71 -14.02 -5.92
C ALA A 52 14.01 -14.08 -4.55
N PRO A 53 14.30 -15.08 -3.70
CA PRO A 53 13.54 -15.33 -2.47
C PRO A 53 13.62 -14.16 -1.48
N ILE A 54 14.78 -13.52 -1.42
CA ILE A 54 15.02 -12.34 -0.58
C ILE A 54 14.13 -11.17 -1.03
N SER A 55 14.15 -10.81 -2.31
CA SER A 55 13.32 -9.73 -2.85
C SER A 55 11.83 -9.99 -2.67
N ARG A 56 11.39 -11.25 -2.80
CA ARG A 56 9.99 -11.64 -2.58
C ARG A 56 9.55 -11.42 -1.14
N LYS A 57 10.33 -11.89 -0.16
CA LYS A 57 10.03 -11.69 1.27
C LYS A 57 10.07 -10.22 1.65
N LEU A 58 11.08 -9.48 1.18
CA LEU A 58 11.22 -8.05 1.43
C LEU A 58 10.01 -7.27 0.89
N LEU A 59 9.61 -7.55 -0.35
CA LEU A 59 8.43 -6.95 -0.98
C LEU A 59 7.14 -7.28 -0.22
N GLN A 60 6.98 -8.53 0.22
CA GLN A 60 5.84 -8.93 1.04
C GLN A 60 5.78 -8.13 2.34
N SER A 61 6.90 -8.01 3.05
CA SER A 61 7.00 -7.29 4.32
C SER A 61 6.70 -5.79 4.17
N PHE A 62 7.25 -5.13 3.15
CA PHE A 62 6.92 -3.73 2.87
C PHE A 62 5.43 -3.52 2.55
N SER A 63 4.84 -4.42 1.78
CA SER A 63 3.42 -4.33 1.46
C SER A 63 2.52 -4.53 2.69
N ASP A 64 2.90 -5.43 3.60
CA ASP A 64 2.14 -5.71 4.82
C ASP A 64 2.24 -4.54 5.81
N GLN A 65 3.39 -3.87 5.89
CA GLN A 65 3.48 -2.61 6.62
C GLN A 65 2.62 -1.52 5.98
N GLN A 66 2.71 -1.34 4.67
CA GLN A 66 2.04 -0.27 3.94
C GLN A 66 0.51 -0.36 4.01
N ILE A 67 -0.06 -1.58 4.02
CA ILE A 67 -1.51 -1.77 4.15
C ILE A 67 -2.00 -1.43 5.56
N LEU A 68 -1.25 -1.82 6.60
CA LEU A 68 -1.61 -1.53 7.98
C LEU A 68 -1.47 -0.04 8.32
N THR A 69 -0.36 0.58 7.91
CA THR A 69 -0.18 2.03 8.09
C THR A 69 -1.17 2.84 7.27
N GLY A 70 -1.50 2.39 6.05
CA GLY A 70 -2.53 2.99 5.19
C GLY A 70 -3.93 2.96 5.82
N ILE A 71 -4.35 1.82 6.37
CA ILE A 71 -5.62 1.71 7.10
C ILE A 71 -5.61 2.58 8.36
N GLY A 72 -4.50 2.55 9.11
CA GLY A 72 -4.33 3.32 10.33
C GLY A 72 -4.49 4.82 10.10
N ILE A 73 -3.80 5.37 9.08
CA ILE A 73 -3.85 6.81 8.83
C ILE A 73 -5.22 7.28 8.33
N GLN A 74 -5.90 6.47 7.51
CA GLN A 74 -7.28 6.76 7.09
C GLN A 74 -8.26 6.70 8.27
N SER A 75 -8.09 5.74 9.17
CA SER A 75 -8.90 5.63 10.38
C SER A 75 -8.71 6.85 11.30
N VAL A 76 -7.48 7.34 11.45
CA VAL A 76 -7.20 8.58 12.20
C VAL A 76 -7.86 9.79 11.54
N GLY A 77 -7.83 9.89 10.21
CA GLY A 77 -8.52 10.95 9.47
C GLY A 77 -10.02 10.97 9.74
N LEU A 78 -10.67 9.81 9.69
CA LEU A 78 -12.10 9.69 10.00
C LEU A 78 -12.41 9.96 11.48
N ALA A 79 -11.58 9.47 12.40
CA ALA A 79 -11.76 9.72 13.83
C ALA A 79 -11.64 11.22 14.17
N LYS A 80 -10.75 11.94 13.50
CA LYS A 80 -10.54 13.39 13.66
C LYS A 80 -11.38 14.25 12.71
N MET A 81 -12.40 13.72 12.03
CA MET A 81 -13.17 14.45 11.01
C MET A 81 -13.81 15.76 11.49
N LYS A 82 -14.10 15.89 12.80
CA LYS A 82 -14.70 17.10 13.39
C LYS A 82 -13.70 18.22 13.67
N THR A 83 -12.40 17.93 13.62
CA THR A 83 -11.33 18.88 13.95
C THR A 83 -10.29 19.02 12.85
N MET A 84 -10.19 18.04 11.95
CA MET A 84 -9.26 18.02 10.84
C MET A 84 -9.82 18.77 9.63
N VAL A 85 -8.97 19.57 8.98
CA VAL A 85 -9.32 20.33 7.78
C VAL A 85 -9.20 19.48 6.50
N PRO A 86 -9.87 19.88 5.40
CA PRO A 86 -9.77 19.20 4.09
C PRO A 86 -8.34 19.01 3.60
N TYR A 87 -7.42 19.91 3.95
CA TYR A 87 -6.01 19.82 3.59
C TYR A 87 -5.33 18.52 4.06
N HIS A 88 -5.32 18.26 5.38
CA HIS A 88 -4.74 17.03 5.94
C HIS A 88 -5.49 15.79 5.43
N PHE A 89 -6.80 15.90 5.29
CA PHE A 89 -7.64 14.81 4.81
C PHE A 89 -7.35 14.44 3.35
N PHE A 90 -7.03 15.43 2.50
CA PHE A 90 -6.58 15.21 1.12
C PHE A 90 -5.23 14.49 1.06
N ILE A 91 -4.29 14.85 1.94
CA ILE A 91 -3.00 14.16 2.06
C ILE A 91 -3.22 12.68 2.45
N ILE A 92 -4.05 12.41 3.46
CA ILE A 92 -4.42 11.04 3.86
C ILE A 92 -4.96 10.24 2.68
N TRP A 93 -5.83 10.86 1.88
CA TRP A 93 -6.40 10.23 0.70
C TRP A 93 -5.32 9.89 -0.35
N LEU A 94 -4.36 10.77 -0.61
CA LEU A 94 -3.22 10.48 -1.49
C LEU A 94 -2.32 9.35 -0.94
N LEU A 95 -2.08 9.30 0.38
CA LEU A 95 -1.32 8.22 1.01
C LEU A 95 -2.02 6.86 0.86
N SER A 96 -3.36 6.84 0.90
CA SER A 96 -4.16 5.64 0.61
C SER A 96 -3.97 5.15 -0.85
N LEU A 97 -3.82 6.07 -1.82
CA LEU A 97 -3.51 5.71 -3.21
C LEU A 97 -2.12 5.08 -3.33
N LEU A 98 -1.12 5.62 -2.64
CA LEU A 98 0.22 5.00 -2.57
C LEU A 98 0.14 3.59 -1.97
N SER A 99 -0.62 3.42 -0.89
CA SER A 99 -0.85 2.09 -0.29
C SER A 99 -1.51 1.12 -1.27
N THR A 100 -2.52 1.58 -2.01
CA THR A 100 -3.20 0.77 -3.04
C THR A 100 -2.25 0.36 -4.16
N ALA A 101 -1.43 1.29 -4.66
CA ALA A 101 -0.44 1.03 -5.70
C ALA A 101 0.61 0.00 -5.24
N THR A 102 1.11 0.13 -4.01
CA THR A 102 2.07 -0.81 -3.41
C THR A 102 1.49 -2.23 -3.31
N ASN A 103 0.25 -2.33 -2.80
CA ASN A 103 -0.40 -3.63 -2.62
C ASN A 103 -0.71 -4.31 -3.96
N LEU A 104 -1.11 -3.53 -4.98
CA LEU A 104 -1.32 -4.04 -6.33
C LEU A 104 0.01 -4.49 -6.98
N ALA A 105 1.07 -3.68 -6.91
CA ALA A 105 2.39 -4.05 -7.44
C ALA A 105 2.90 -5.36 -6.83
N THR A 106 2.74 -5.52 -5.52
CA THR A 106 3.11 -6.74 -4.79
C THR A 106 2.30 -7.94 -5.25
N LEU A 107 0.98 -7.79 -5.42
CA LEU A 107 0.11 -8.85 -5.92
C LEU A 107 0.49 -9.29 -7.34
N LEU A 108 0.87 -8.35 -8.21
CA LEU A 108 1.34 -8.68 -9.56
C LEU A 108 2.62 -9.53 -9.54
N ALA A 109 3.57 -9.22 -8.66
CA ALA A 109 4.85 -9.93 -8.57
C ALA A 109 4.77 -11.27 -7.80
N LEU A 110 3.92 -11.35 -6.77
CA LEU A 110 3.84 -12.48 -5.82
C LEU A 110 2.56 -13.34 -5.98
N VAL A 111 1.86 -13.24 -7.11
CA VAL A 111 0.58 -13.95 -7.34
C VAL A 111 0.63 -15.45 -7.06
N ASN A 112 1.74 -16.11 -7.41
CA ASN A 112 1.90 -17.55 -7.20
C ASN A 112 2.09 -17.89 -5.72
N ASP A 113 2.74 -17.00 -4.97
CA ASP A 113 2.99 -17.20 -3.53
C ASP A 113 1.66 -17.05 -2.75
N PHE A 114 0.83 -16.07 -3.10
CA PHE A 114 -0.53 -15.93 -2.52
C PHE A 114 -1.52 -17.02 -2.97
N LYS A 115 -1.25 -17.67 -4.11
CA LYS A 115 -2.07 -18.82 -4.56
C LYS A 115 -1.82 -20.09 -3.74
N ARG A 116 -0.71 -20.18 -3.01
CA ARG A 116 -0.40 -21.34 -2.16
C ARG A 116 -1.19 -21.31 -0.84
N ASP A 117 -1.17 -20.18 -0.16
CA ASP A 117 -1.68 -20.06 1.21
C ASP A 117 -3.04 -19.34 1.23
N TRP A 118 -4.13 -20.10 1.33
CA TRP A 118 -5.48 -19.55 1.23
C TRP A 118 -5.84 -18.59 2.38
N VAL A 119 -5.37 -18.84 3.60
CA VAL A 119 -5.63 -17.96 4.76
C VAL A 119 -5.00 -16.59 4.55
N LEU A 120 -3.71 -16.54 4.22
CA LEU A 120 -2.99 -15.30 3.96
C LEU A 120 -3.62 -14.53 2.79
N ARG A 121 -4.12 -15.26 1.78
CA ARG A 121 -4.87 -14.66 0.67
C ARG A 121 -6.12 -13.93 1.15
N TRP A 122 -6.95 -14.56 1.97
CA TRP A 122 -8.19 -13.96 2.47
C TRP A 122 -7.94 -12.79 3.42
N ILE A 123 -6.97 -12.91 4.33
CA ILE A 123 -6.57 -11.81 5.21
C ILE A 123 -6.16 -10.60 4.36
N ARG A 124 -5.30 -10.83 3.37
CA ARG A 124 -4.82 -9.75 2.49
C ARG A 124 -5.96 -9.14 1.67
N GLN A 125 -6.85 -9.96 1.13
CA GLN A 125 -8.01 -9.48 0.38
C GLN A 125 -8.96 -8.64 1.25
N LEU A 126 -9.17 -9.07 2.49
CA LEU A 126 -9.98 -8.34 3.48
C LEU A 126 -9.32 -7.00 3.83
N LEU A 127 -8.02 -6.98 4.10
CA LEU A 127 -7.30 -5.73 4.38
C LEU A 127 -7.32 -4.79 3.16
N MET A 128 -7.16 -5.31 1.94
CA MET A 128 -7.26 -4.50 0.71
C MET A 128 -8.67 -3.96 0.51
N LEU A 129 -9.70 -4.72 0.87
CA LEU A 129 -11.10 -4.29 0.84
C LEU A 129 -11.37 -3.17 1.84
N ILE A 130 -10.87 -3.30 3.07
CA ILE A 130 -10.97 -2.26 4.11
C ILE A 130 -10.26 -0.99 3.64
N ASN A 131 -9.05 -1.10 3.11
CA ASN A 131 -8.30 0.04 2.58
C ASN A 131 -9.06 0.75 1.44
N MET A 132 -9.63 0.00 0.50
CA MET A 132 -10.47 0.55 -0.57
C MET A 132 -11.71 1.24 -0.03
N PHE A 133 -12.42 0.63 0.94
CA PHE A 133 -13.62 1.23 1.51
C PHE A 133 -13.32 2.56 2.22
N LEU A 134 -12.27 2.58 3.06
CA LEU A 134 -11.80 3.81 3.71
C LEU A 134 -11.35 4.86 2.69
N GLY A 135 -10.72 4.44 1.60
CA GLY A 135 -10.25 5.31 0.52
C GLY A 135 -11.40 5.93 -0.28
N ILE A 136 -12.47 5.16 -0.53
CA ILE A 136 -13.71 5.64 -1.16
C ILE A 136 -14.43 6.62 -0.22
N LEU A 137 -14.59 6.27 1.06
CA LEU A 137 -15.19 7.18 2.04
C LEU A 137 -14.43 8.50 2.07
N SER A 138 -13.10 8.44 2.17
CA SER A 138 -12.27 9.65 2.17
C SER A 138 -12.42 10.44 0.87
N GLY A 139 -12.47 9.75 -0.28
CA GLY A 139 -12.73 10.37 -1.58
C GLY A 139 -14.09 11.06 -1.65
N ILE A 140 -15.15 10.51 -1.07
CA ILE A 140 -16.49 11.13 -1.03
C ILE A 140 -16.46 12.45 -0.24
N PHE A 141 -15.79 12.49 0.92
CA PHE A 141 -15.62 13.73 1.67
C PHE A 141 -14.91 14.79 0.84
N ILE A 142 -13.79 14.44 0.19
CA ILE A 142 -13.06 15.37 -0.69
C ILE A 142 -13.93 15.81 -1.87
N LEU A 143 -14.65 14.89 -2.52
CA LEU A 143 -15.55 15.24 -3.63
C LEU A 143 -16.59 16.26 -3.19
N GLN A 144 -17.21 16.06 -2.03
CA GLN A 144 -18.20 16.99 -1.48
C GLN A 144 -17.57 18.35 -1.14
N THR A 145 -16.33 18.41 -0.65
CA THR A 145 -15.64 19.70 -0.42
C THR A 145 -15.43 20.49 -1.69
N VAL A 146 -15.10 19.82 -2.80
CA VAL A 146 -14.91 20.45 -4.11
C VAL A 146 -16.25 20.88 -4.70
N MET A 147 -17.27 20.03 -4.62
CA MET A 147 -18.62 20.33 -5.15
C MET A 147 -19.28 21.52 -4.46
N LYS A 148 -19.08 21.67 -3.14
CA LYS A 148 -19.66 22.76 -2.36
C LYS A 148 -18.80 24.02 -2.30
N ASN A 149 -17.59 23.98 -2.89
CA ASN A 149 -16.59 25.04 -2.78
C ASN A 149 -16.39 25.50 -1.32
N MET A 150 -16.16 24.51 -0.46
CA MET A 150 -16.07 24.70 0.98
C MET A 150 -14.81 25.48 1.35
N GLU A 151 -14.91 26.33 2.38
CA GLU A 151 -13.74 27.04 2.87
C GLU A 151 -12.71 26.07 3.49
N PRO A 152 -11.43 26.16 3.09
CA PRO A 152 -10.42 25.14 3.39
C PRO A 152 -10.01 25.09 4.87
N ARG A 153 -10.43 26.06 5.69
CA ARG A 153 -10.14 26.14 7.14
C ARG A 153 -11.23 25.49 8.00
N LEU A 154 -12.40 25.21 7.42
CA LEU A 154 -13.47 24.55 8.15
C LEU A 154 -13.15 23.06 8.32
N PRO A 155 -13.57 22.42 9.42
CA PRO A 155 -13.42 20.97 9.58
C PRO A 155 -14.13 20.19 8.47
N ILE A 156 -13.55 19.07 8.05
CA ILE A 156 -14.06 18.26 6.93
C ILE A 156 -15.49 17.75 7.18
N ALA A 157 -15.88 17.51 8.44
CA ALA A 157 -17.24 17.10 8.79
C ALA A 157 -18.31 18.18 8.49
N CYS A 158 -17.93 19.46 8.37
CA CYS A 158 -18.85 20.54 8.04
C CYS A 158 -19.36 20.46 6.59
N VAL A 159 -18.79 19.59 5.76
CA VAL A 159 -19.22 19.38 4.37
C VAL A 159 -20.70 18.99 4.27
N TRP A 160 -21.27 18.39 5.30
CA TRP A 160 -22.69 17.99 5.32
C TRP A 160 -23.63 19.11 5.80
N GLN A 161 -23.11 20.17 6.42
CA GLN A 161 -23.91 21.26 6.99
C GLN A 161 -23.87 22.55 6.17
N VAL A 162 -22.76 22.79 5.46
CA VAL A 162 -22.58 24.03 4.70
C VAL A 162 -23.33 23.95 3.36
N GLU A 163 -24.00 25.05 3.00
CA GLU A 163 -24.65 25.24 1.70
C GLU A 163 -23.61 25.42 0.58
N SER A 164 -23.97 25.03 -0.64
CA SER A 164 -23.07 25.18 -1.79
C SER A 164 -22.85 26.65 -2.16
N LYS A 165 -21.60 27.11 -2.17
CA LYS A 165 -21.23 28.48 -2.60
C LYS A 165 -21.04 28.62 -4.13
N GLY A 166 -21.56 27.65 -4.91
CA GLY A 166 -21.38 27.58 -6.37
C GLY A 166 -20.08 26.89 -6.81
N THR A 167 -19.94 26.63 -8.12
CA THR A 167 -18.77 25.96 -8.72
C THR A 167 -17.72 26.97 -9.19
N SER A 168 -16.47 26.78 -8.77
CA SER A 168 -15.31 27.52 -9.31
C SER A 168 -15.00 27.11 -10.76
N SER A 169 -14.29 27.94 -11.53
CA SER A 169 -13.96 27.66 -12.94
C SER A 169 -13.14 26.38 -13.15
N ASN A 170 -12.36 25.97 -12.14
CA ASN A 170 -11.57 24.73 -12.14
C ASN A 170 -12.29 23.55 -11.46
N ALA A 171 -13.53 23.75 -10.99
CA ALA A 171 -14.27 22.72 -10.25
C ALA A 171 -14.51 21.49 -11.11
N ALA A 172 -14.82 21.63 -12.40
CA ALA A 172 -15.09 20.50 -13.28
C ALA A 172 -13.90 19.54 -13.38
N LEU A 173 -12.67 20.07 -13.52
CA LEU A 173 -11.46 19.25 -13.61
C LEU A 173 -11.16 18.56 -12.28
N SER A 174 -11.32 19.27 -11.16
CA SER A 174 -11.10 18.71 -9.83
C SER A 174 -12.13 17.61 -9.50
N ILE A 175 -13.42 17.86 -9.79
CA ILE A 175 -14.52 16.90 -9.63
C ILE A 175 -14.27 15.65 -10.49
N ALA A 176 -13.98 15.84 -11.79
CA ALA A 176 -13.70 14.74 -12.69
C ALA A 176 -12.48 13.92 -12.22
N GLY A 177 -11.41 14.59 -11.78
CA GLY A 177 -10.24 13.96 -11.21
C GLY A 177 -10.57 13.13 -9.96
N THR A 178 -11.33 13.68 -9.02
CA THR A 178 -11.72 12.96 -7.79
C THR A 178 -12.60 11.75 -8.09
N ILE A 179 -13.58 11.88 -8.99
CA ILE A 179 -14.43 10.76 -9.43
C ILE A 179 -13.58 9.68 -10.11
N ALA A 180 -12.66 10.07 -10.99
CA ALA A 180 -11.77 9.13 -11.68
C ALA A 180 -10.90 8.34 -10.69
N VAL A 181 -10.39 8.99 -9.63
CA VAL A 181 -9.60 8.32 -8.60
C VAL A 181 -10.46 7.37 -7.76
N ILE A 182 -11.68 7.76 -7.37
CA ILE A 182 -12.61 6.88 -6.64
C ILE A 182 -12.95 5.63 -7.47
N ALA A 183 -13.31 5.83 -8.75
CA ALA A 183 -13.57 4.73 -9.68
C ALA A 183 -12.33 3.85 -9.87
N GLY A 184 -11.14 4.47 -9.97
CA GLY A 184 -9.86 3.79 -10.07
C GLY A 184 -9.58 2.86 -8.90
N GLN A 185 -9.95 3.23 -7.66
CA GLN A 185 -9.81 2.34 -6.49
C GLN A 185 -10.69 1.10 -6.59
N VAL A 186 -11.96 1.26 -6.99
CA VAL A 186 -12.90 0.13 -7.18
C VAL A 186 -12.39 -0.81 -8.28
N LEU A 187 -11.97 -0.23 -9.42
CA LEU A 187 -11.41 -0.99 -10.53
C LEU A 187 -10.14 -1.73 -10.14
N THR A 188 -9.26 -1.08 -9.38
CA THR A 188 -8.01 -1.67 -8.88
C THR A 188 -8.28 -2.87 -7.98
N PHE A 189 -9.21 -2.75 -7.02
CA PHE A 189 -9.58 -3.85 -6.15
C PHE A 189 -10.25 -5.00 -6.91
N GLY A 190 -11.18 -4.68 -7.83
CA GLY A 190 -11.83 -5.66 -8.69
C GLY A 190 -10.80 -6.42 -9.55
N PHE A 191 -9.87 -5.70 -10.17
CA PHE A 191 -8.77 -6.27 -10.93
C PHE A 191 -7.84 -7.13 -10.07
N ALA A 192 -7.44 -6.67 -8.88
CA ALA A 192 -6.62 -7.46 -7.96
C ALA A 192 -7.31 -8.77 -7.56
N THR A 193 -8.60 -8.71 -7.22
CA THR A 193 -9.42 -9.87 -6.87
C THR A 193 -9.50 -10.85 -8.04
N TRP A 194 -9.88 -10.34 -9.21
CA TRP A 194 -10.01 -11.13 -10.42
C TRP A 194 -8.68 -11.77 -10.82
N TYR A 195 -7.58 -11.02 -10.78
CA TYR A 195 -6.25 -11.51 -11.14
C TYR A 195 -5.77 -12.64 -10.22
N LEU A 196 -6.07 -12.53 -8.93
CA LEU A 196 -5.73 -13.54 -7.93
C LEU A 196 -6.53 -14.84 -8.10
N HIS A 197 -7.80 -14.76 -8.51
CA HIS A 197 -8.67 -15.93 -8.67
C HIS A 197 -8.63 -16.53 -10.07
N ASN A 198 -8.25 -15.75 -11.09
CA ASN A 198 -8.20 -16.23 -12.46
C ASN A 198 -7.11 -17.30 -12.62
N ARG A 199 -7.50 -18.46 -13.18
CA ARG A 199 -6.65 -19.65 -13.35
C ARG A 199 -6.16 -19.82 -14.80
N SER A 200 -6.13 -18.73 -15.56
CA SER A 200 -5.95 -18.76 -17.01
C SER A 200 -4.49 -18.57 -17.49
N ASN A 201 -4.28 -18.87 -18.77
CA ASN A 201 -3.02 -19.06 -19.50
C ASN A 201 -1.80 -18.22 -19.04
N PRO A 202 -0.60 -18.83 -18.90
CA PRO A 202 0.59 -18.17 -18.36
C PRO A 202 1.15 -17.04 -19.24
N LYS A 203 0.92 -17.09 -20.57
CA LYS A 203 1.38 -16.05 -21.50
C LYS A 203 0.64 -14.72 -21.27
N TRP A 204 -0.68 -14.78 -21.08
CA TRP A 204 -1.50 -13.59 -20.87
C TRP A 204 -1.26 -12.95 -19.50
N LEU A 205 -1.00 -13.78 -18.49
CA LEU A 205 -0.65 -13.33 -17.15
C LEU A 205 0.62 -12.45 -17.13
N LYS A 206 1.64 -12.79 -17.93
CA LYS A 206 2.86 -11.97 -18.07
C LYS A 206 2.58 -10.60 -18.69
N THR A 207 1.72 -10.53 -19.71
CA THR A 207 1.30 -9.25 -20.30
C THR A 207 0.59 -8.37 -19.28
N VAL A 208 -0.33 -8.97 -18.50
CA VAL A 208 -1.06 -8.28 -17.45
C VAL A 208 -0.13 -7.77 -16.34
N GLN A 209 0.91 -8.54 -15.96
CA GLN A 209 1.93 -8.09 -15.00
C GLN A 209 2.65 -6.82 -15.45
N VAL A 210 3.09 -6.77 -16.71
CA VAL A 210 3.84 -5.62 -17.24
C VAL A 210 2.95 -4.39 -17.33
N ILE A 211 1.74 -4.52 -17.90
CA ILE A 211 0.79 -3.40 -18.01
C ILE A 211 0.39 -2.89 -16.62
N GLY A 212 0.07 -3.81 -15.70
CA GLY A 212 -0.28 -3.47 -14.33
C GLY A 212 0.86 -2.78 -13.58
N LEU A 213 2.11 -3.19 -13.80
CA LEU A 213 3.28 -2.55 -13.20
C LEU A 213 3.45 -1.11 -13.69
N PHE A 214 3.28 -0.85 -14.99
CA PHE A 214 3.29 0.51 -15.54
C PHE A 214 2.17 1.37 -14.95
N ALA A 215 0.97 0.82 -14.80
CA ALA A 215 -0.14 1.51 -14.14
C ALA A 215 0.18 1.84 -12.67
N CYS A 216 0.74 0.89 -11.91
CA CYS A 216 1.19 1.11 -10.53
C CYS A 216 2.27 2.20 -10.44
N LEU A 217 3.23 2.21 -11.38
CA LEU A 217 4.27 3.22 -11.45
C LEU A 217 3.68 4.61 -11.71
N ALA A 218 2.79 4.73 -12.69
CA ALA A 218 2.12 5.99 -13.00
C ALA A 218 1.29 6.52 -11.81
N MET A 219 0.53 5.64 -11.15
CA MET A 219 -0.22 5.96 -9.93
C MET A 219 0.70 6.40 -8.78
N GLY A 220 1.76 5.62 -8.51
CA GLY A 220 2.70 5.87 -7.42
C GLY A 220 3.46 7.19 -7.59
N VAL A 221 4.01 7.43 -8.78
CA VAL A 221 4.70 8.67 -9.12
C VAL A 221 3.73 9.87 -9.11
N GLY A 222 2.55 9.73 -9.72
CA GLY A 222 1.55 10.81 -9.76
C GLY A 222 1.08 11.24 -8.37
N ALA A 223 0.78 10.27 -7.50
CA ALA A 223 0.42 10.55 -6.11
C ALA A 223 1.60 11.15 -5.33
N THR A 224 2.83 10.67 -5.55
CA THR A 224 4.03 11.21 -4.89
C THR A 224 4.28 12.67 -5.26
N ILE A 225 4.22 13.01 -6.55
CA ILE A 225 4.38 14.39 -7.02
C ILE A 225 3.33 15.31 -6.36
N ARG A 226 2.06 14.88 -6.35
CA ARG A 226 0.98 15.61 -5.69
C ARG A 226 1.25 15.81 -4.19
N VAL A 227 1.66 14.77 -3.47
CA VAL A 227 1.98 14.86 -2.03
C VAL A 227 3.12 15.85 -1.78
N VAL A 228 4.21 15.76 -2.55
CA VAL A 228 5.38 16.63 -2.37
C VAL A 228 5.05 18.10 -2.62
N LEU A 229 4.26 18.39 -3.65
CA LEU A 229 3.90 19.77 -4.01
C LEU A 229 2.92 20.41 -3.02
N GLU A 230 1.93 19.65 -2.56
CA GLU A 230 0.84 20.19 -1.72
C GLU A 230 1.17 20.13 -0.21
N SER A 231 2.10 19.28 0.22
CA SER A 231 2.48 19.17 1.63
C SER A 231 3.28 20.39 2.12
N GLN A 232 3.04 20.84 3.37
CA GLN A 232 3.87 21.87 4.00
C GLN A 232 5.28 21.34 4.31
N ALA A 233 5.41 20.04 4.53
CA ALA A 233 6.68 19.40 4.83
C ALA A 233 7.73 19.56 3.72
N PHE A 234 7.32 19.55 2.44
CA PHE A 234 8.24 19.59 1.30
C PHE A 234 7.95 20.71 0.30
N GLY A 235 6.69 21.14 0.19
CA GLY A 235 6.23 22.12 -0.79
C GLY A 235 5.67 23.37 -0.14
N THR A 236 4.75 24.03 -0.85
CA THR A 236 4.08 25.24 -0.38
C THR A 236 2.58 24.99 -0.30
N PRO A 237 2.00 24.86 0.90
CA PRO A 237 0.58 24.59 1.02
C PRO A 237 -0.23 25.80 0.52
N PRO A 238 -1.49 25.61 0.10
CA PRO A 238 -2.32 26.72 -0.34
C PRO A 238 -2.41 27.81 0.73
N LYS A 239 -2.09 29.05 0.36
CA LYS A 239 -2.10 30.20 1.29
C LYS A 239 -3.43 30.34 2.02
N SER A 240 -4.54 29.92 1.41
CA SER A 240 -5.88 29.96 2.00
C SER A 240 -6.05 29.14 3.29
N VAL A 241 -5.17 28.18 3.60
CA VAL A 241 -5.30 27.31 4.79
C VAL A 241 -4.83 28.00 6.07
N HIS A 242 -3.91 28.98 5.99
CA HIS A 242 -3.32 29.69 7.14
C HIS A 242 -2.89 28.75 8.28
N LEU A 243 -1.88 27.91 8.00
CA LEU A 243 -1.33 26.98 8.99
C LEU A 243 -0.53 27.72 10.07
N VAL A 244 -0.82 27.43 11.33
CA VAL A 244 -0.16 27.97 12.52
C VAL A 244 0.29 26.82 13.41
N GLY A 245 1.50 26.94 13.96
CA GLY A 245 2.12 25.94 14.81
C GLY A 245 3.52 25.54 14.33
N PRO A 246 4.12 24.50 14.95
CA PRO A 246 5.38 23.93 14.47
C PRO A 246 5.23 23.48 13.02
N SER A 247 6.26 23.75 12.21
CA SER A 247 6.29 23.32 10.81
C SER A 247 6.13 21.80 10.71
N GLU A 248 5.32 21.33 9.76
CA GLU A 248 5.18 19.88 9.48
C GLU A 248 6.50 19.26 8.96
N GLY A 249 7.45 20.10 8.53
CA GLY A 249 8.82 19.71 8.21
C GLY A 249 9.74 19.53 9.45
N ASN A 250 9.31 19.96 10.63
CA ASN A 250 10.11 19.80 11.85
C ASN A 250 10.04 18.35 12.33
N TRP A 251 11.20 17.71 12.44
CA TRP A 251 11.34 16.35 12.90
C TRP A 251 10.87 16.16 14.34
N SER A 252 10.03 15.16 14.55
CA SER A 252 9.59 14.71 15.87
C SER A 252 9.63 13.18 15.97
N PHE A 253 9.56 12.64 17.18
CA PHE A 253 9.57 11.19 17.42
C PHE A 253 8.47 10.48 16.60
N GLY A 254 7.27 11.05 16.55
CA GLY A 254 6.15 10.49 15.79
C GLY A 254 6.37 10.42 14.27
N GLN A 255 7.23 11.29 13.73
CA GLN A 255 7.63 11.26 12.32
C GLN A 255 8.80 10.32 12.05
N LEU A 256 9.70 10.15 13.04
CA LEU A 256 10.82 9.22 12.94
C LEU A 256 10.35 7.76 12.97
N LEU A 257 9.32 7.46 13.78
CA LEU A 257 8.85 6.10 13.99
C LEU A 257 8.41 5.39 12.68
N PRO A 258 7.61 5.99 11.78
CA PRO A 258 7.29 5.39 10.49
C PRO A 258 8.50 5.08 9.60
N LEU A 259 9.58 5.85 9.71
CA LEU A 259 10.83 5.58 8.97
C LEU A 259 11.62 4.45 9.62
N LEU A 260 11.66 4.41 10.95
CA LEU A 260 12.33 3.34 11.69
C LEU A 260 11.67 1.99 11.43
N LEU A 261 10.34 1.94 11.25
CA LEU A 261 9.62 0.71 10.90
C LEU A 261 10.08 0.12 9.55
N LEU A 262 10.63 0.93 8.64
CA LEU A 262 11.24 0.45 7.39
C LEU A 262 12.53 -0.34 7.60
N ALA A 263 13.13 -0.29 8.79
CA ALA A 263 14.25 -1.14 9.13
C ALA A 263 13.83 -2.60 9.35
N LEU A 264 12.59 -2.87 9.81
CA LEU A 264 12.15 -4.24 10.13
C LEU A 264 12.18 -5.18 8.90
N PRO A 265 11.66 -4.78 7.71
CA PRO A 265 11.76 -5.60 6.51
C PRO A 265 13.21 -5.86 6.08
N VAL A 266 14.09 -4.88 6.30
CA VAL A 266 15.52 -4.97 5.98
C VAL A 266 16.23 -5.93 6.93
N ILE A 267 15.94 -5.86 8.23
CA ILE A 267 16.51 -6.77 9.25
C ILE A 267 16.11 -8.21 8.93
N SER A 268 14.82 -8.48 8.71
CA SER A 268 14.34 -9.82 8.33
C SER A 268 15.03 -10.34 7.06
N THR A 269 15.31 -9.44 6.11
CA THR A 269 16.07 -9.79 4.90
C THR A 269 17.52 -10.17 5.20
N ILE A 270 18.18 -9.46 6.12
CA ILE A 270 19.55 -9.74 6.54
C ILE A 270 19.62 -11.09 7.27
N GLU A 271 18.66 -11.39 8.14
CA GLU A 271 18.55 -12.68 8.84
C GLU A 271 18.45 -13.86 7.86
N ILE A 272 17.61 -13.72 6.82
CA ILE A 272 17.49 -14.71 5.74
C ILE A 272 18.80 -14.81 4.93
N ALA A 273 19.46 -13.70 4.66
CA ALA A 273 20.73 -13.68 3.92
C ALA A 273 21.87 -14.36 4.72
N ARG A 274 21.84 -14.24 6.05
CA ARG A 274 22.77 -14.91 6.97
C ARG A 274 22.44 -16.39 7.19
N GLY A 275 21.26 -16.84 6.78
CA GLY A 275 20.81 -18.22 6.95
C GLY A 275 20.25 -18.53 8.34
N GLU A 276 19.92 -17.49 9.12
CA GLU A 276 19.29 -17.62 10.43
C GLU A 276 17.80 -18.02 10.30
N GLU A 277 17.16 -17.69 9.17
CA GLU A 277 15.79 -18.07 8.83
C GLU A 277 15.74 -18.91 7.54
N LEU A 278 14.93 -19.99 7.53
CA LEU A 278 14.76 -20.87 6.36
C LEU A 278 14.12 -20.09 5.19
N LYS A 279 14.73 -20.19 4.00
CA LYS A 279 14.19 -19.56 2.79
C LYS A 279 12.77 -20.09 2.48
N PRO A 280 11.77 -19.22 2.28
CA PRO A 280 10.47 -19.68 1.82
C PRO A 280 10.63 -20.26 0.39
N LYS A 281 10.33 -21.54 0.22
CA LYS A 281 10.33 -22.22 -1.10
C LYS A 281 9.34 -21.52 -2.02
N SER A 282 9.72 -21.11 -3.24
CA SER A 282 8.79 -20.59 -4.25
C SER A 282 8.46 -21.68 -5.28
N ARG A 283 7.28 -21.63 -5.91
CA ARG A 283 6.89 -22.58 -6.98
C ARG A 283 7.82 -22.52 -8.20
N VAL A 284 8.53 -21.41 -8.38
CA VAL A 284 9.56 -21.28 -9.42
C VAL A 284 10.77 -22.17 -9.12
N ASP A 285 11.04 -22.44 -7.84
CA ASP A 285 12.10 -23.36 -7.40
C ASP A 285 11.71 -24.83 -7.62
N ASP A 286 10.40 -25.16 -7.58
CA ASP A 286 9.88 -26.50 -7.86
C ASP A 286 9.93 -26.86 -9.36
N ASP A 287 9.77 -25.88 -10.25
CA ASP A 287 9.87 -26.07 -11.71
C ASP A 287 11.34 -26.20 -12.19
N THR A 288 12.31 -25.91 -11.32
CA THR A 288 13.75 -26.16 -11.56
C THR A 288 14.18 -27.50 -10.96
N VAL A 289 13.79 -28.61 -11.59
CA VAL A 289 14.40 -29.91 -11.29
C VAL A 289 15.88 -29.84 -11.70
N PRO A 290 16.86 -30.14 -10.83
CA PRO A 290 18.25 -30.24 -11.25
C PRO A 290 18.39 -31.41 -12.24
N LEU A 291 18.79 -31.09 -13.49
CA LEU A 291 19.05 -32.06 -14.56
C LEU A 291 20.25 -32.98 -14.30
N PHE A 292 20.95 -32.83 -13.17
CA PHE A 292 22.01 -33.71 -12.74
C PHE A 292 21.88 -33.97 -11.23
N VAL A 293 21.14 -35.03 -10.87
CA VAL A 293 21.40 -35.75 -9.63
C VAL A 293 22.68 -36.56 -9.88
N ARG A 294 23.82 -36.02 -9.46
CA ARG A 294 25.05 -36.80 -9.36
C ARG A 294 24.81 -37.81 -8.24
N GLY A 295 24.62 -39.08 -8.61
CA GLY A 295 24.31 -40.15 -7.67
C GLY A 295 25.38 -40.25 -6.58
N ASN A 296 24.95 -40.17 -5.32
CA ASN A 296 25.31 -41.17 -4.31
C ASN A 296 24.63 -41.00 -2.95
N ASP A 297 23.91 -39.91 -2.66
CA ASP A 297 23.35 -39.73 -1.31
C ASP A 297 21.82 -39.82 -1.33
N MET A 298 21.29 -41.05 -1.44
CA MET A 298 19.94 -41.38 -0.97
C MET A 298 20.04 -42.20 0.31
N GLU A 299 20.39 -41.55 1.42
CA GLU A 299 20.14 -42.11 2.74
C GLU A 299 18.69 -41.78 3.10
N PHE A 300 17.82 -42.78 2.89
CA PHE A 300 16.41 -42.72 3.26
C PHE A 300 16.34 -42.65 4.80
N GLN A 301 16.00 -41.50 5.36
CA GLN A 301 15.74 -41.35 6.79
C GLN A 301 14.26 -41.72 7.04
N PRO A 302 13.93 -42.89 7.62
CA PRO A 302 12.54 -43.23 7.91
C PRO A 302 12.01 -42.32 9.03
N ASN A 303 10.74 -41.90 8.86
CA ASN A 303 10.01 -41.00 9.72
C ASN A 303 9.93 -41.54 11.18
N PRO A 304 10.33 -40.78 12.22
CA PRO A 304 10.42 -41.28 13.61
C PRO A 304 9.06 -41.53 14.30
N LEU A 305 7.94 -41.37 13.59
CA LEU A 305 6.59 -41.51 14.13
C LEU A 305 5.80 -42.72 13.59
N VAL A 306 6.42 -43.54 12.74
CA VAL A 306 5.80 -44.78 12.22
C VAL A 306 6.65 -45.95 12.70
N GLY A 307 6.19 -46.59 13.77
CA GLY A 307 6.86 -47.71 14.41
C GLY A 307 7.17 -48.86 13.45
N SER A 308 8.34 -49.45 13.68
CA SER A 308 8.86 -50.66 13.07
C SER A 308 7.79 -51.74 12.86
N ALA A 309 7.41 -51.96 11.60
CA ALA A 309 6.61 -53.11 11.17
C ALA A 309 7.52 -54.11 10.43
N THR A 310 8.53 -54.62 11.11
CA THR A 310 9.31 -55.78 10.64
C THR A 310 9.44 -56.78 11.78
N ASN A 311 8.46 -57.68 11.91
CA ASN A 311 8.59 -59.05 12.45
C ASN A 311 7.22 -59.76 12.51
N LEU A 312 6.53 -59.86 11.37
CA LEU A 312 5.38 -60.77 11.25
C LEU A 312 5.32 -61.25 9.81
N PHE A 313 6.14 -62.26 9.52
CA PHE A 313 5.94 -63.35 8.56
C PHE A 313 7.29 -64.06 8.40
N ARG A 314 7.62 -64.93 9.35
CA ARG A 314 8.56 -66.02 9.14
C ARG A 314 7.79 -67.32 9.37
N LYS A 315 7.83 -68.16 8.33
CA LYS A 315 7.43 -69.58 8.23
C LYS A 315 7.04 -70.27 9.53
#